data_AF-R7TY51-F1
#
_entry.id   AF-R7TY51-F1
#
_cell.length_a   1.000
_cell.length_b   1.000
_cell.length_c   1.000
_cell.angle_alpha   90.00
_cell.angle_beta   90.00
_cell.angle_gamma   90.00
#
_symmetry.space_group_name_H-M   'P 1'
#
loop_
_entity.id
_entity.type
_entity.pdbx_description
1 polymer ?
#
loop_
_entity_poly.entity_id
_entity_poly.type
_entity_poly.pdbx_seq_one_letter_code
_entity_poly.pdbx_strand_id
1 'polypeptide(L)'
;MASLYAAPFKLSYVDFPPRCAGAGSVICAPDYERFDVLVGRANEWLRRNGHVRVKTAESIEVKGRLDGVTDTNKSCYFEADHTRRKMRNMYIRALRLWVIPKDDGDPPEPQQIAYVNVVPARNEYGIFDSFGDTVRKFNLHLRQRPIPGRILNMESQEMKFHEWGVGVDPDESCWVESVKYNLSFLVVIRVFYEIGPPACEEVGVADFVPTCLNSGSQIRTTAAEFEPFSEVVRKASRWCYHQEHVRVTNVQSIDYKLQHGTEHNEDGDVDTQRSFFTESGRHTTRYLRILRVCFVRPFDGSCVPHSHRPFTLNYATFEPVMLSSGGIIGIPVFETMANTMRRAMAWLNRTHPELRVVGAESVPVRMFSGNQHGNHETTYTWNRGEQKEFWLIVLRIFLDGELEELPAEPISPALLKKTQEKEGACCEIL
;
A
#
# COMPACT_ATOMS: atom_id res chain seq x y z
N MET A 1 9.91 -43.24 4.04
CA MET A 1 9.40 -42.10 4.82
C MET A 1 9.39 -40.90 3.91
N ALA A 2 8.25 -40.62 3.27
CA ALA A 2 8.09 -39.38 2.52
C ALA A 2 7.96 -38.27 3.55
N SER A 3 8.85 -37.27 3.49
CA SER A 3 8.66 -36.01 4.19
C SER A 3 7.25 -35.52 3.84
N LEU A 4 6.40 -35.34 4.85
CA LEU A 4 5.16 -34.57 4.72
C LEU A 4 5.61 -33.15 4.38
N TYR A 5 5.84 -32.88 3.10
CA TYR A 5 6.15 -31.55 2.61
C TYR A 5 4.98 -30.67 3.03
N ALA A 6 5.24 -29.78 3.99
CA ALA A 6 4.33 -28.69 4.28
C ALA A 6 3.97 -28.05 2.94
N ALA A 7 2.67 -27.95 2.64
CA ALA A 7 2.24 -27.37 1.38
C ALA A 7 2.91 -25.99 1.25
N PRO A 8 3.63 -25.72 0.15
CA PRO A 8 4.35 -24.46 -0.01
C PRO A 8 3.33 -23.32 0.10
N PHE A 9 3.67 -22.31 0.90
CA PHE A 9 2.79 -21.15 1.07
C PHE A 9 2.60 -20.44 -0.29
N LYS A 10 1.39 -19.94 -0.59
CA LYS A 10 1.16 -19.18 -1.84
C LYS A 10 1.61 -17.72 -1.78
N LEU A 11 1.70 -17.13 -0.58
CA LEU A 11 2.11 -15.75 -0.35
C LEU A 11 2.54 -15.57 1.11
N SER A 12 3.57 -14.76 1.36
CA SER A 12 3.98 -14.29 2.69
C SER A 12 4.57 -12.88 2.55
N TYR A 13 4.97 -12.26 3.67
CA TYR A 13 5.73 -11.02 3.65
C TYR A 13 6.92 -11.05 4.61
N VAL A 14 7.90 -10.18 4.35
CA VAL A 14 9.00 -9.85 5.27
C VAL A 14 9.17 -8.34 5.33
N ASP A 15 9.34 -7.82 6.55
CA ASP A 15 9.51 -6.39 6.81
C ASP A 15 10.95 -6.03 7.14
N PHE A 16 11.37 -4.86 6.64
CA PHE A 16 12.67 -4.25 6.91
C PHE A 16 12.46 -2.86 7.51
N PRO A 17 12.15 -2.75 8.82
CA PRO A 17 12.03 -1.46 9.47
C PRO A 17 13.39 -0.76 9.58
N PRO A 18 13.48 0.57 9.37
CA PRO A 18 14.73 1.30 9.59
C PRO A 18 15.15 1.18 11.05
N ARG A 19 16.45 0.99 11.28
CA ARG A 19 17.01 1.07 12.63
C ARG A 19 17.19 2.53 13.00
N CYS A 20 16.96 2.83 14.26
CA CYS A 20 17.27 4.12 14.85
C CYS A 20 18.79 4.27 14.94
N ALA A 21 19.36 5.23 14.21
CA ALA A 21 20.78 5.56 14.24
C ALA A 21 21.14 6.44 15.44
N GLY A 22 20.17 7.21 15.94
CA GLY A 22 20.29 8.03 17.13
C GLY A 22 18.93 8.32 17.74
N ALA A 23 18.77 8.01 19.03
CA ALA A 23 17.53 8.30 19.74
C ALA A 23 17.24 9.81 19.71
N GLY A 24 15.98 10.15 19.46
CA GLY A 24 15.54 11.53 19.46
C GLY A 24 15.53 12.12 20.87
N SER A 25 15.22 13.40 20.95
CA SER A 25 14.95 14.10 22.21
C SER A 25 13.57 14.75 22.15
N VAL A 26 13.19 15.48 23.21
CA VAL A 26 11.94 16.27 23.20
C VAL A 26 11.93 17.32 22.07
N ILE A 27 13.12 17.76 21.63
CA ILE A 27 13.26 18.82 20.62
C ILE A 27 13.62 18.27 19.23
N CYS A 28 14.32 17.15 19.13
CA CYS A 28 14.77 16.55 17.88
C CYS A 28 14.11 15.19 17.64
N ALA A 29 13.65 14.95 16.40
CA ALA A 29 13.21 13.62 16.00
C ALA A 29 14.39 12.62 16.10
N PRO A 30 14.13 11.32 16.37
CA PRO A 30 15.15 10.30 16.22
C PRO A 30 15.61 10.22 14.76
N ASP A 31 16.89 9.91 14.59
CA ASP A 31 17.47 9.69 13.27
C ASP A 31 17.35 8.21 12.91
N TYR A 32 16.92 7.94 11.68
CA TYR A 32 16.64 6.60 11.19
C TYR A 32 17.41 6.32 9.91
N GLU A 33 17.80 5.05 9.72
CA GLU A 33 18.39 4.60 8.46
C GLU A 33 17.50 4.98 7.27
N ARG A 34 18.11 5.50 6.21
CA ARG A 34 17.45 5.85 4.95
C ARG A 34 16.91 4.61 4.24
N PHE A 35 15.97 4.82 3.31
CA PHE A 35 15.29 3.72 2.64
C PHE A 35 16.21 2.80 1.82
N ASP A 36 17.27 3.33 1.21
CA ASP A 36 18.26 2.56 0.45
C ASP A 36 18.97 1.49 1.30
N VAL A 37 19.22 1.79 2.58
CA VAL A 37 19.75 0.82 3.54
C VAL A 37 18.80 -0.36 3.74
N LEU A 38 17.48 -0.12 3.72
CA LEU A 38 16.46 -1.16 3.85
C LEU A 38 16.50 -2.13 2.67
N VAL A 39 16.64 -1.60 1.45
CA VAL A 39 16.78 -2.40 0.23
C VAL A 39 18.08 -3.21 0.24
N GLY A 40 19.18 -2.64 0.74
CA GLY A 40 20.44 -3.38 0.94
C GLY A 40 20.28 -4.60 1.84
N ARG A 41 19.58 -4.46 2.98
CA ARG A 41 19.29 -5.57 3.90
C ARG A 41 18.29 -6.56 3.32
N ALA A 42 17.31 -6.09 2.54
CA ALA A 42 16.38 -6.96 1.85
C ALA A 42 17.10 -7.89 0.86
N ASN A 43 18.07 -7.37 0.11
CA ASN A 43 18.94 -8.18 -0.76
C ASN A 43 19.81 -9.18 0.02
N GLU A 44 20.31 -8.80 1.20
CA GLU A 44 21.04 -9.73 2.07
C GLU A 44 20.15 -10.87 2.56
N TRP A 45 18.89 -10.57 2.89
CA TRP A 45 17.90 -11.57 3.26
C TRP A 45 17.54 -12.49 2.09
N LEU A 46 17.31 -11.94 0.89
CA LEU A 46 17.03 -12.73 -0.32
C LEU A 46 18.18 -13.69 -0.65
N ARG A 47 19.43 -13.25 -0.48
CA ARG A 47 20.62 -14.11 -0.65
C ARG A 47 20.61 -15.33 0.27
N ARG A 48 20.11 -15.19 1.49
CA ARG A 48 19.99 -16.28 2.47
C ARG A 48 18.74 -17.14 2.24
N ASN A 49 17.74 -16.61 1.54
CA ASN A 49 16.45 -17.26 1.27
C ASN A 49 16.26 -17.49 -0.23
N GLY A 50 17.24 -18.10 -0.90
CA GLY A 50 17.23 -18.30 -2.36
C GLY A 50 16.09 -19.18 -2.91
N HIS A 51 15.28 -19.79 -2.03
CA HIS A 51 14.09 -20.58 -2.35
C HIS A 51 12.82 -19.74 -2.53
N VAL A 52 12.87 -18.43 -2.22
CA VAL A 52 11.76 -17.50 -2.47
C VAL A 52 12.11 -16.47 -3.54
N ARG A 53 11.09 -15.81 -4.07
CA ARG A 53 11.19 -14.63 -4.91
C ARG A 53 10.20 -13.55 -4.48
N VAL A 54 10.56 -12.30 -4.74
CA VAL A 54 9.73 -11.13 -4.52
C VAL A 54 8.67 -11.05 -5.61
N LYS A 55 7.41 -11.02 -5.18
CA LYS A 55 6.26 -10.79 -6.04
C LYS A 55 6.01 -9.30 -6.24
N THR A 56 5.98 -8.55 -5.15
CA THR A 56 5.86 -7.07 -5.13
C THR A 56 6.58 -6.54 -3.89
N ALA A 57 6.94 -5.27 -3.90
CA ALA A 57 7.47 -4.55 -2.75
C ALA A 57 6.60 -3.33 -2.45
N GLU A 58 6.46 -2.97 -1.18
CA GLU A 58 5.68 -1.80 -0.76
C GLU A 58 6.42 -1.05 0.34
N SER A 59 6.14 0.26 0.41
CA SER A 59 6.56 1.10 1.50
C SER A 59 5.44 1.19 2.53
N ILE A 60 5.58 0.52 3.67
CA ILE A 60 4.59 0.61 4.76
C ILE A 60 4.90 1.78 5.68
N GLU A 61 3.84 2.47 6.11
CA GLU A 61 3.94 3.50 7.14
C GLU A 61 3.43 2.96 8.47
N VAL A 62 4.24 3.10 9.52
CA VAL A 62 3.92 2.64 10.86
C VAL A 62 4.11 3.75 11.86
N LYS A 63 3.35 3.68 12.96
CA LYS A 63 3.46 4.67 14.02
C LYS A 63 4.81 4.53 14.74
N GLY A 64 5.61 5.58 14.67
CA GLY A 64 6.87 5.67 15.39
C GLY A 64 6.70 5.96 16.87
N ARG A 65 7.71 5.58 17.66
CA ARG A 65 7.82 5.90 19.09
C ARG A 65 9.10 6.71 19.36
N LEU A 66 9.04 7.66 20.30
CA LEU A 66 10.20 8.50 20.64
C LEU A 66 11.40 7.72 21.20
N ASP A 67 11.17 6.51 21.70
CA ASP A 67 12.23 5.59 22.15
C ASP A 67 12.99 4.92 21.00
N GLY A 68 12.65 5.21 19.75
CA GLY A 68 13.30 4.66 18.57
C GLY A 68 12.71 3.32 18.11
N VAL A 69 11.76 2.74 18.84
CA VAL A 69 11.22 1.41 18.54
C VAL A 69 10.19 1.48 17.40
N THR A 70 10.45 0.69 16.36
CA THR A 70 9.55 0.50 15.21
C THR A 70 8.90 -0.87 15.30
N ASP A 71 7.57 -0.93 15.27
CA ASP A 71 6.80 -2.18 15.32
C ASP A 71 5.90 -2.29 14.09
N THR A 72 6.38 -3.01 13.07
CA THR A 72 5.64 -3.26 11.83
C THR A 72 4.60 -4.36 11.95
N ASN A 73 4.56 -5.05 13.10
CA ASN A 73 3.62 -6.13 13.35
C ASN A 73 2.31 -5.64 13.98
N LYS A 74 2.23 -4.36 14.35
CA LYS A 74 0.99 -3.74 14.81
C LYS A 74 0.01 -3.57 13.66
N SER A 75 -1.22 -4.00 13.91
CA SER A 75 -2.33 -3.89 12.98
C SER A 75 -3.19 -2.65 13.20
N CYS A 76 -2.94 -1.87 14.25
CA CYS A 76 -3.70 -0.65 14.51
C CYS A 76 -2.82 0.41 15.16
N TYR A 77 -3.18 1.68 14.95
CA TYR A 77 -2.55 2.80 15.62
C TYR A 77 -3.52 3.94 15.86
N PHE A 78 -3.13 4.82 16.79
CA PHE A 78 -3.86 6.02 17.13
C PHE A 78 -3.08 7.25 16.68
N GLU A 79 -3.81 8.23 16.19
CA GLU A 79 -3.31 9.57 15.98
C GLU A 79 -3.81 10.48 17.08
N ALA A 80 -2.87 11.19 17.69
CA ALA A 80 -3.17 12.04 18.82
C ALA A 80 -4.05 13.22 18.36
N ASP A 81 -4.97 13.61 19.26
CA ASP A 81 -5.84 14.76 19.10
C ASP A 81 -5.03 16.02 18.79
N HIS A 82 -5.47 16.69 17.74
CA HIS A 82 -4.85 17.85 17.18
C HIS A 82 -4.97 19.13 18.06
N THR A 83 -5.87 19.15 19.03
CA THR A 83 -6.14 20.32 19.88
C THR A 83 -5.18 20.47 21.05
N ARG A 84 -4.55 19.38 21.53
CA ARG A 84 -3.62 19.41 22.68
C ARG A 84 -2.20 19.73 22.22
N ARG A 85 -1.81 20.99 22.41
CA ARG A 85 -0.58 21.71 21.95
C ARG A 85 0.80 21.02 22.09
N LYS A 86 0.93 19.77 22.53
CA LYS A 86 2.23 19.10 22.77
C LYS A 86 2.39 17.70 22.16
N MET A 87 1.35 17.09 21.58
CA MET A 87 1.53 15.76 20.96
C MET A 87 1.96 15.91 19.50
N ARG A 88 3.02 15.18 19.14
CA ARG A 88 3.52 15.07 17.78
C ARG A 88 3.28 13.64 17.30
N ASN A 89 2.80 13.50 16.08
CA ASN A 89 2.62 12.20 15.46
C ASN A 89 3.91 11.86 14.71
N MET A 90 4.62 10.81 15.13
CA MET A 90 5.81 10.33 14.42
C MET A 90 5.44 9.11 13.58
N TYR A 91 5.96 9.06 12.37
CA TYR A 91 5.74 7.96 11.44
C TYR A 91 7.08 7.48 10.94
N ILE A 92 7.13 6.18 10.68
CA ILE A 92 8.30 5.50 10.20
C ILE A 92 7.88 4.74 8.95
N ARG A 93 8.68 4.84 7.91
CA ARG A 93 8.50 4.11 6.67
C ARG A 93 9.45 2.92 6.63
N ALA A 94 8.88 1.74 6.50
CA ALA A 94 9.61 0.49 6.32
C ALA A 94 9.40 -0.07 4.92
N LEU A 95 10.28 -0.97 4.51
CA LEU A 95 10.12 -1.76 3.29
C LEU A 95 9.45 -3.08 3.65
N ARG A 96 8.37 -3.46 2.97
CA ARG A 96 7.79 -4.80 3.00
C ARG A 96 8.01 -5.47 1.65
N LEU A 97 8.52 -6.70 1.67
CA LEU A 97 8.54 -7.57 0.49
C LEU A 97 7.44 -8.60 0.59
N TRP A 98 6.58 -8.66 -0.42
CA TRP A 98 5.66 -9.75 -0.63
C TRP A 98 6.37 -10.86 -1.38
N VAL A 99 6.48 -12.04 -0.76
CA VAL A 99 7.30 -13.15 -1.29
C VAL A 99 6.44 -14.37 -1.58
N ILE A 100 6.86 -15.11 -2.59
CA ILE A 100 6.30 -16.42 -2.97
C ILE A 100 7.44 -17.43 -3.16
N PRO A 101 7.18 -18.74 -3.03
CA PRO A 101 8.16 -19.75 -3.37
C PRO A 101 8.60 -19.62 -4.83
N LYS A 102 9.84 -19.98 -5.11
CA LYS A 102 10.30 -20.15 -6.49
C LYS A 102 9.66 -21.39 -7.12
N ASP A 103 9.32 -21.26 -8.38
CA ASP A 103 8.90 -22.35 -9.24
C ASP A 103 10.14 -23.07 -9.82
N ASP A 104 10.02 -24.32 -10.26
CA ASP A 104 11.15 -25.10 -10.80
C ASP A 104 11.84 -24.44 -12.03
N GLY A 105 11.15 -23.53 -12.71
CA GLY A 105 11.66 -22.76 -13.84
C GLY A 105 12.31 -21.42 -13.49
N ASP A 106 12.24 -20.98 -12.23
CA ASP A 106 12.87 -19.73 -11.79
C ASP A 106 14.40 -19.89 -11.73
N PRO A 107 15.18 -18.81 -11.96
CA PRO A 107 16.63 -18.85 -11.82
C PRO A 107 17.06 -19.35 -10.43
N PRO A 108 18.09 -20.21 -10.34
CA PRO A 108 18.57 -20.69 -9.05
C PRO A 108 19.21 -19.57 -8.22
N GLU A 109 19.75 -18.53 -8.86
CA GLU A 109 20.39 -17.41 -8.20
C GLU A 109 19.38 -16.61 -7.34
N PRO A 110 19.78 -16.14 -6.14
CA PRO A 110 18.93 -15.27 -5.35
C PRO A 110 18.59 -13.98 -6.12
N GLN A 111 17.31 -13.62 -6.09
CA GLN A 111 16.85 -12.36 -6.67
C GLN A 111 17.54 -11.18 -5.98
N GLN A 112 17.95 -10.20 -6.76
CA GLN A 112 18.44 -8.92 -6.26
C GLN A 112 17.50 -7.81 -6.73
N ILE A 113 17.03 -6.99 -5.80
CA ILE A 113 16.10 -5.90 -6.07
C ILE A 113 16.77 -4.54 -5.91
N ALA A 114 16.27 -3.55 -6.64
CA ALA A 114 16.60 -2.15 -6.49
C ALA A 114 15.35 -1.31 -6.76
N TYR A 115 15.49 0.01 -6.64
CA TYR A 115 14.40 0.95 -6.87
C TYR A 115 14.89 2.25 -7.47
N VAL A 116 13.96 3.01 -8.03
CA VAL A 116 14.14 4.41 -8.42
C VAL A 116 12.94 5.22 -7.98
N ASN A 117 13.19 6.41 -7.45
CA ASN A 117 12.16 7.39 -7.14
C ASN A 117 12.02 8.39 -8.30
N VAL A 118 10.80 8.67 -8.69
CA VAL A 118 10.45 9.68 -9.68
C VAL A 118 9.61 10.73 -8.97
N VAL A 119 10.24 11.86 -8.70
CA VAL A 119 9.60 13.01 -8.06
C VAL A 119 9.03 13.92 -9.16
N PRO A 120 7.75 14.34 -9.08
CA PRO A 120 7.18 15.30 -10.03
C PRO A 120 8.02 16.57 -10.13
N ALA A 121 8.37 17.01 -11.34
CA ALA A 121 9.18 18.21 -11.50
C ALA A 121 8.36 19.46 -11.17
N ARG A 122 9.01 20.48 -10.62
CA ARG A 122 8.40 21.77 -10.32
C ARG A 122 8.83 22.80 -11.37
N ASN A 123 7.88 23.48 -12.00
CA ASN A 123 8.18 24.53 -12.97
C ASN A 123 8.56 25.87 -12.28
N GLU A 124 8.91 26.87 -13.09
CA GLU A 124 9.30 28.21 -12.61
C GLU A 124 8.18 28.95 -11.83
N TYR A 125 6.92 28.58 -12.05
CA TYR A 125 5.75 29.11 -11.33
C TYR A 125 5.45 28.35 -10.04
N GLY A 126 6.27 27.37 -9.69
CA GLY A 126 6.11 26.56 -8.50
C GLY A 126 5.04 25.47 -8.62
N ILE A 127 4.52 25.19 -9.82
CA ILE A 127 3.52 24.16 -10.10
C ILE A 127 4.23 22.83 -10.39
N PHE A 128 3.75 21.75 -9.79
CA PHE A 128 4.26 20.40 -10.03
C PHE A 128 3.64 19.77 -11.27
N ASP A 129 4.42 18.96 -11.98
CA ASP A 129 3.94 18.08 -13.04
C ASP A 129 2.76 17.23 -12.54
N SER A 130 1.76 16.98 -13.38
CA SER A 130 0.74 15.98 -13.07
C SER A 130 1.36 14.57 -12.92
N PHE A 131 0.62 13.64 -12.32
CA PHE A 131 1.02 12.24 -12.21
C PHE A 131 1.31 11.64 -13.61
N GLY A 132 0.39 11.83 -14.56
CA GLY A 132 0.55 11.37 -15.94
C GLY A 132 1.74 12.02 -16.67
N ASP A 133 1.99 13.31 -16.46
CA ASP A 133 3.18 13.97 -17.03
C ASP A 133 4.48 13.40 -16.43
N THR A 134 4.48 13.10 -15.13
CA THR A 134 5.62 12.49 -14.42
C THR A 134 5.91 11.09 -14.98
N VAL A 135 4.88 10.25 -15.15
CA VAL A 135 4.99 8.93 -15.80
C VAL A 135 5.50 9.07 -17.25
N ARG A 136 4.96 10.01 -18.03
CA ARG A 136 5.38 10.22 -19.42
C ARG A 136 6.86 10.62 -19.51
N LYS A 137 7.31 11.57 -18.69
CA LYS A 137 8.71 11.99 -18.63
C LYS A 137 9.63 10.84 -18.19
N PHE A 138 9.18 10.01 -17.25
CA PHE A 138 9.92 8.83 -16.84
C PHE A 138 10.05 7.79 -17.96
N ASN A 139 8.98 7.50 -18.70
CA ASN A 139 9.05 6.61 -19.86
C ASN A 139 9.98 7.16 -20.97
N LEU A 140 10.03 8.48 -21.18
CA LEU A 140 11.01 9.09 -22.09
C LEU A 140 12.45 8.88 -21.58
N HIS A 141 12.68 8.99 -20.27
CA HIS A 141 13.97 8.68 -19.66
C HIS A 141 14.34 7.20 -19.86
N LEU A 142 13.41 6.28 -19.61
CA LEU A 142 13.63 4.83 -19.75
C LEU A 142 13.99 4.41 -21.18
N ARG A 143 13.48 5.10 -22.21
CA ARG A 143 13.90 4.87 -23.62
C ARG A 143 15.37 5.19 -23.85
N GLN A 144 15.89 6.21 -23.17
CA GLN A 144 17.28 6.67 -23.33
C GLN A 144 18.23 5.94 -22.39
N ARG A 145 17.75 5.60 -21.19
CA ARG A 145 18.49 4.94 -20.11
C ARG A 145 17.59 3.88 -19.48
N PRO A 146 17.49 2.69 -20.10
CA PRO A 146 16.72 1.59 -19.54
C PRO A 146 17.20 1.23 -18.13
N ILE A 147 16.25 0.88 -17.26
CA ILE A 147 16.58 0.30 -15.95
C ILE A 147 17.39 -0.99 -16.16
N PRO A 148 18.44 -1.25 -15.37
CA PRO A 148 19.24 -2.47 -15.46
C PRO A 148 18.47 -3.64 -14.82
N GLY A 149 17.41 -4.09 -15.50
CA GLY A 149 16.58 -5.18 -15.00
C GLY A 149 15.14 -5.17 -15.49
N ARG A 150 14.31 -5.89 -14.74
CA ARG A 150 12.87 -6.05 -14.98
C ARG A 150 12.05 -5.36 -13.90
N ILE A 151 11.05 -4.59 -14.30
CA ILE A 151 10.20 -3.87 -13.35
C ILE A 151 9.33 -4.87 -12.58
N LEU A 152 9.45 -4.86 -11.25
CA LEU A 152 8.64 -5.68 -10.35
C LEU A 152 7.28 -5.04 -10.15
N ASN A 153 7.28 -3.80 -9.63
CA ASN A 153 6.06 -3.03 -9.39
C ASN A 153 6.34 -1.53 -9.31
N MET A 154 5.28 -0.75 -9.47
CA MET A 154 5.26 0.70 -9.29
C MET A 154 4.30 1.05 -8.15
N GLU A 155 4.75 1.94 -7.28
CA GLU A 155 4.04 2.42 -6.11
C GLU A 155 3.83 3.94 -6.23
N SER A 156 2.59 4.38 -6.09
CA SER A 156 2.25 5.79 -5.83
C SER A 156 2.37 6.03 -4.32
N GLN A 157 3.23 6.96 -3.92
CA GLN A 157 3.54 7.23 -2.53
C GLN A 157 3.28 8.69 -2.18
N GLU A 158 2.34 8.93 -1.27
CA GLU A 158 2.12 10.27 -0.73
C GLU A 158 3.23 10.62 0.24
N MET A 159 3.93 11.72 -0.05
CA MET A 159 5.02 12.22 0.78
C MET A 159 4.74 13.64 1.21
N LYS A 160 5.08 13.95 2.45
CA LYS A 160 4.93 15.32 2.95
C LYS A 160 5.94 16.23 2.27
N PHE A 161 5.43 17.36 1.81
CA PHE A 161 6.19 18.39 1.16
C PHE A 161 6.31 19.62 2.07
N HIS A 162 7.54 20.05 2.31
CA HIS A 162 7.84 21.25 3.07
C HIS A 162 8.23 22.38 2.11
N GLU A 163 7.32 23.34 1.90
CA GLU A 163 7.53 24.49 0.99
C GLU A 163 8.78 25.32 1.30
N TRP A 164 9.12 25.45 2.58
CA TRP A 164 10.23 26.26 3.08
C TRP A 164 11.55 25.48 3.23
N GLY A 165 11.58 24.22 2.80
CA GLY A 165 12.70 23.28 3.00
C GLY A 165 13.37 22.82 1.70
N VAL A 166 14.09 21.69 1.81
CA VAL A 166 14.91 21.07 0.74
C VAL A 166 14.06 20.36 -0.33
N GLY A 167 12.72 20.41 -0.21
CA GLY A 167 11.78 19.68 -1.06
C GLY A 167 11.30 18.39 -0.41
N VAL A 168 10.99 17.38 -1.23
CA VAL A 168 10.70 16.01 -0.76
C VAL A 168 11.98 15.19 -0.83
N ASP A 169 12.36 14.56 0.27
CA ASP A 169 13.37 13.50 0.27
C ASP A 169 12.66 12.14 0.25
N PRO A 170 12.66 11.43 -0.89
CA PRO A 170 11.92 10.19 -1.00
C PRO A 170 12.52 9.04 -0.17
N ASP A 171 13.79 9.14 0.26
CA ASP A 171 14.42 8.08 1.06
C ASP A 171 14.42 8.39 2.56
N GLU A 172 13.78 9.50 2.96
CA GLU A 172 13.47 9.77 4.36
C GLU A 172 12.52 8.69 4.89
N SER A 173 12.95 8.03 5.96
CA SER A 173 12.25 6.90 6.57
C SER A 173 11.54 7.27 7.87
N CYS A 174 11.65 8.51 8.34
CA CYS A 174 11.02 8.99 9.56
C CYS A 174 10.64 10.45 9.40
N TRP A 175 9.41 10.80 9.78
CA TRP A 175 9.01 12.20 9.88
C TRP A 175 8.13 12.41 11.09
N VAL A 176 8.11 13.67 11.54
CA VAL A 176 7.29 14.11 12.66
C VAL A 176 6.29 15.15 12.18
N GLU A 177 5.02 14.84 12.36
CA GLU A 177 3.95 15.77 12.04
C GLU A 177 3.70 16.73 13.20
N SER A 178 3.75 18.02 12.84
CA SER A 178 3.17 19.06 13.66
C SER A 178 1.78 19.37 13.16
N VAL A 179 0.84 19.23 14.07
CA VAL A 179 -0.59 19.40 13.85
C VAL A 179 -1.03 20.81 13.45
N LYS A 180 -0.25 21.84 13.76
CA LYS A 180 -0.76 23.23 13.75
C LYS A 180 -0.89 23.86 12.37
N TYR A 181 -0.40 23.23 11.31
CA TYR A 181 -0.20 23.86 10.02
C TYR A 181 -0.89 23.09 8.90
N ASN A 182 -1.09 23.78 7.79
CA ASN A 182 -1.46 23.12 6.56
C ASN A 182 -0.35 22.12 6.20
N LEU A 183 -0.74 20.89 5.87
CA LEU A 183 0.17 19.85 5.44
C LEU A 183 0.11 19.77 3.92
N SER A 184 1.24 19.98 3.25
CA SER A 184 1.33 19.78 1.80
C SER A 184 1.85 18.38 1.52
N PHE A 185 1.32 17.75 0.49
CA PHE A 185 1.62 16.39 0.06
C PHE A 185 2.00 16.41 -1.42
N LEU A 186 2.97 15.57 -1.77
CA LEU A 186 3.42 15.31 -3.12
C LEU A 186 3.38 13.79 -3.36
N VAL A 187 2.80 13.37 -4.47
CA VAL A 187 2.74 11.97 -4.89
C VAL A 187 4.03 11.65 -5.64
N VAL A 188 4.93 10.93 -4.97
CA VAL A 188 6.16 10.40 -5.56
C VAL A 188 5.89 9.02 -6.12
N ILE A 189 6.49 8.71 -7.27
CA ILE A 189 6.40 7.38 -7.87
C ILE A 189 7.66 6.60 -7.51
N ARG A 190 7.50 5.44 -6.88
CA ARG A 190 8.60 4.51 -6.60
C ARG A 190 8.48 3.29 -7.48
N VAL A 191 9.52 3.00 -8.26
CA VAL A 191 9.55 1.84 -9.15
C VAL A 191 10.58 0.84 -8.61
N PHE A 192 10.09 -0.31 -8.16
CA PHE A 192 10.93 -1.44 -7.76
C PHE A 192 11.23 -2.32 -8.97
N TYR A 193 12.45 -2.81 -9.06
CA TYR A 193 12.88 -3.69 -10.14
C TYR A 193 13.86 -4.75 -9.66
N GLU A 194 13.86 -5.89 -10.34
CA GLU A 194 14.84 -6.95 -10.20
C GLU A 194 16.05 -6.62 -11.07
N ILE A 195 17.25 -6.63 -10.50
CA ILE A 195 18.49 -6.32 -11.19
C ILE A 195 18.82 -7.44 -12.19
N GLY A 196 19.11 -7.05 -13.44
CA GLY A 196 19.44 -7.97 -14.51
C GLY A 196 19.62 -7.25 -15.86
N PRO A 197 19.54 -7.97 -16.98
CA PRO A 197 19.47 -7.34 -18.30
C PRO A 197 18.23 -6.42 -18.40
N PRO A 198 18.35 -5.23 -19.03
CA PRO A 198 17.20 -4.36 -19.24
C PRO A 198 16.06 -5.05 -19.99
N ALA A 199 14.86 -5.00 -19.41
CA ALA A 199 13.64 -5.53 -20.03
C ALA A 199 13.02 -4.57 -21.07
N CYS A 200 13.50 -3.32 -21.16
CA CYS A 200 13.01 -2.31 -22.10
C CYS A 200 11.49 -2.10 -22.03
N GLU A 201 10.99 -1.99 -20.80
CA GLU A 201 9.58 -1.81 -20.49
C GLU A 201 9.25 -0.33 -20.23
N GLU A 202 8.04 0.09 -20.59
CA GLU A 202 7.45 1.35 -20.17
C GLU A 202 6.37 1.11 -19.13
N VAL A 203 6.24 2.02 -18.16
CA VAL A 203 5.26 1.93 -17.07
C VAL A 203 3.98 2.69 -17.44
N GLY A 204 2.84 2.21 -16.94
CA GLY A 204 1.55 2.84 -17.11
C GLY A 204 0.66 2.64 -15.89
N VAL A 205 -0.39 3.47 -15.80
CA VAL A 205 -1.44 3.34 -14.80
C VAL A 205 -2.82 3.41 -15.45
N ALA A 206 -3.78 2.72 -14.85
CA ALA A 206 -5.20 2.91 -15.09
C ALA A 206 -5.90 3.13 -13.76
N ASP A 207 -6.64 4.23 -13.65
CA ASP A 207 -7.35 4.62 -12.44
C ASP A 207 -8.84 4.33 -12.56
N PHE A 208 -9.41 3.79 -11.49
CA PHE A 208 -10.82 3.46 -11.39
C PHE A 208 -11.39 4.21 -10.19
N VAL A 209 -12.24 5.19 -10.49
CA VAL A 209 -12.86 6.07 -9.51
C VAL A 209 -14.26 5.54 -9.17
N PRO A 210 -14.64 5.51 -7.88
CA PRO A 210 -15.98 5.13 -7.49
C PRO A 210 -17.02 6.12 -8.00
N THR A 211 -18.15 5.62 -8.53
CA THR A 211 -19.26 6.46 -8.99
C THR A 211 -20.01 7.04 -7.80
N CYS A 212 -20.33 8.34 -7.86
CA CYS A 212 -21.20 8.99 -6.89
C CYS A 212 -22.65 8.49 -7.09
N LEU A 213 -23.21 7.83 -6.07
CA LEU A 213 -24.58 7.34 -6.08
C LEU A 213 -25.56 8.43 -5.63
N ASN A 214 -25.08 9.30 -4.73
CA ASN A 214 -25.84 10.42 -4.20
C ASN A 214 -24.87 11.54 -3.84
N SER A 215 -24.97 12.71 -4.47
CA SER A 215 -24.11 13.88 -4.19
C SER A 215 -24.34 14.49 -2.80
N GLY A 216 -25.28 13.94 -2.03
CA GLY A 216 -25.70 14.49 -0.76
C GLY A 216 -26.55 15.74 -0.95
N SER A 217 -26.87 16.42 0.15
CA SER A 217 -27.64 17.67 0.11
C SER A 217 -27.07 18.65 1.12
N GLN A 218 -26.75 19.86 0.64
CA GLN A 218 -26.32 20.97 1.52
C GLN A 218 -27.38 21.29 2.58
N ILE A 219 -28.67 21.10 2.25
CA ILE A 219 -29.80 21.41 3.14
C ILE A 219 -30.04 20.28 4.15
N ARG A 220 -29.80 19.01 3.78
CA ARG A 220 -30.19 17.85 4.61
C ARG A 220 -29.05 17.21 5.42
N THR A 221 -27.86 17.81 5.48
CA THR A 221 -26.69 17.26 6.21
C THR A 221 -26.31 15.82 5.84
N THR A 222 -26.83 15.30 4.73
CA THR A 222 -26.53 13.95 4.24
C THR A 222 -25.21 14.00 3.49
N ALA A 223 -24.25 13.18 3.92
CA ALA A 223 -22.99 13.00 3.22
C ALA A 223 -23.21 12.42 1.81
N ALA A 224 -22.30 12.70 0.90
CA ALA A 224 -22.28 12.04 -0.40
C ALA A 224 -22.05 10.52 -0.23
N GLU A 225 -22.71 9.75 -1.07
CA GLU A 225 -22.61 8.30 -1.12
C GLU A 225 -21.94 7.88 -2.44
N PHE A 226 -21.02 6.94 -2.35
CA PHE A 226 -20.24 6.43 -3.47
C PHE A 226 -20.34 4.91 -3.49
N GLU A 227 -20.12 4.31 -4.66
CA GLU A 227 -20.09 2.86 -4.78
C GLU A 227 -19.05 2.22 -3.84
N PRO A 228 -19.31 1.00 -3.35
CA PRO A 228 -18.35 0.28 -2.52
C PRO A 228 -17.10 -0.10 -3.32
N PHE A 229 -16.01 -0.37 -2.60
CA PHE A 229 -14.71 -0.66 -3.22
C PHE A 229 -14.74 -1.89 -4.15
N SER A 230 -15.53 -2.91 -3.82
CA SER A 230 -15.79 -4.06 -4.69
C SER A 230 -16.26 -3.69 -6.11
N GLU A 231 -17.11 -2.67 -6.28
CA GLU A 231 -17.55 -2.20 -7.59
C GLU A 231 -16.42 -1.52 -8.38
N VAL A 232 -15.52 -0.82 -7.68
CA VAL A 232 -14.31 -0.23 -8.25
C VAL A 232 -13.38 -1.33 -8.79
N VAL A 233 -13.19 -2.42 -8.02
CA VAL A 233 -12.41 -3.58 -8.46
C VAL A 233 -13.08 -4.27 -9.66
N ARG A 234 -14.41 -4.36 -9.70
CA ARG A 234 -15.13 -4.92 -10.85
C ARG A 234 -14.93 -4.09 -12.13
N LYS A 235 -14.88 -2.75 -12.03
CA LYS A 235 -14.52 -1.88 -13.17
C LYS A 235 -13.09 -2.17 -13.65
N ALA A 236 -12.15 -2.27 -12.73
CA ALA A 236 -10.76 -2.59 -13.05
C ALA A 236 -10.59 -3.97 -13.69
N SER A 237 -11.30 -4.98 -13.17
CA SER A 237 -11.32 -6.34 -13.70
C SER A 237 -11.76 -6.37 -15.16
N ARG A 238 -12.84 -5.66 -15.50
CA ARG A 238 -13.30 -5.52 -16.91
C ARG A 238 -12.26 -4.85 -17.79
N TRP A 239 -11.60 -3.79 -17.30
CA TRP A 239 -10.54 -3.14 -18.06
C TRP A 239 -9.38 -4.10 -18.32
N CYS A 240 -8.89 -4.81 -17.29
CA CYS A 240 -7.79 -5.76 -17.42
C CYS A 240 -8.12 -6.91 -18.38
N TYR A 241 -9.36 -7.40 -18.37
CA TYR A 241 -9.81 -8.45 -19.28
C TYR A 241 -9.67 -8.06 -20.76
N HIS A 242 -9.85 -6.77 -21.07
CA HIS A 242 -9.73 -6.22 -22.42
C HIS A 242 -8.33 -5.71 -22.77
N GLN A 243 -7.37 -5.73 -21.83
CA GLN A 243 -6.03 -5.28 -22.16
C GLN A 243 -5.22 -6.39 -22.81
N GLU A 244 -4.64 -6.05 -23.96
CA GLU A 244 -3.62 -6.86 -24.63
C GLU A 244 -2.23 -6.26 -24.38
N HIS A 245 -1.20 -7.09 -24.41
CA HIS A 245 0.20 -6.65 -24.34
C HIS A 245 0.59 -5.87 -23.07
N VAL A 246 -0.19 -5.94 -22.00
CA VAL A 246 0.17 -5.37 -20.70
C VAL A 246 0.46 -6.47 -19.69
N ARG A 247 1.44 -6.22 -18.83
CA ARG A 247 1.68 -7.01 -17.63
C ARG A 247 1.30 -6.17 -16.42
N VAL A 248 0.23 -6.54 -15.74
CA VAL A 248 -0.12 -5.93 -14.45
C VAL A 248 0.99 -6.25 -13.45
N THR A 249 1.52 -5.21 -12.82
CA THR A 249 2.65 -5.29 -11.89
C THR A 249 2.25 -4.99 -10.46
N ASN A 250 1.24 -4.15 -10.28
CA ASN A 250 0.70 -3.79 -8.97
C ASN A 250 -0.76 -3.36 -9.09
N VAL A 251 -1.47 -3.44 -7.98
CA VAL A 251 -2.78 -2.82 -7.81
C VAL A 251 -2.76 -2.12 -6.45
N GLN A 252 -3.21 -0.86 -6.40
CA GLN A 252 -3.12 -0.03 -5.20
C GLN A 252 -4.46 0.61 -4.87
N SER A 253 -4.79 0.66 -3.59
CA SER A 253 -5.87 1.48 -3.05
C SER A 253 -5.32 2.85 -2.66
N ILE A 254 -5.79 3.93 -3.29
CA ILE A 254 -5.25 5.28 -3.07
C ILE A 254 -6.36 6.23 -2.61
N ASP A 255 -6.15 6.91 -1.49
CA ASP A 255 -7.08 7.89 -0.94
C ASP A 255 -6.83 9.28 -1.53
N TYR A 256 -7.58 9.66 -2.55
CA TYR A 256 -7.46 10.99 -3.17
C TYR A 256 -8.25 12.04 -2.39
N LYS A 257 -7.57 13.10 -1.95
CA LYS A 257 -8.25 14.26 -1.37
C LYS A 257 -9.21 14.93 -2.37
N LEU A 258 -10.47 15.10 -2.00
CA LEU A 258 -11.42 15.88 -2.78
C LEU A 258 -11.19 17.39 -2.61
N GLN A 259 -11.33 18.14 -3.70
CA GLN A 259 -11.32 19.61 -3.63
C GLN A 259 -12.62 20.11 -2.99
N HIS A 260 -12.57 21.29 -2.36
CA HIS A 260 -13.77 21.85 -1.78
C HIS A 260 -14.74 22.31 -2.89
N GLY A 261 -16.01 21.90 -2.82
CA GLY A 261 -17.04 22.26 -3.80
C GLY A 261 -17.21 21.32 -4.99
N THR A 262 -16.27 20.38 -5.23
CA THR A 262 -16.40 19.42 -6.36
C THR A 262 -17.44 18.34 -6.13
N GLU A 263 -17.92 18.19 -4.89
CA GLU A 263 -19.00 17.27 -4.51
C GLU A 263 -20.37 17.61 -5.12
N HIS A 264 -20.54 18.83 -5.64
CA HIS A 264 -21.79 19.29 -6.28
C HIS A 264 -21.71 19.38 -7.79
N ASN A 265 -20.54 19.14 -8.39
CA ASN A 265 -20.48 18.97 -9.83
C ASN A 265 -21.09 17.60 -10.14
N GLU A 266 -22.08 17.56 -11.03
CA GLU A 266 -22.72 16.31 -11.47
C GLU A 266 -21.70 15.31 -12.03
N ASP A 267 -20.57 15.81 -12.54
CA ASP A 267 -19.47 15.00 -13.06
C ASP A 267 -18.52 14.48 -11.96
N GLY A 268 -18.57 15.02 -10.73
CA GLY A 268 -17.80 14.52 -9.58
C GLY A 268 -16.32 14.27 -9.86
N ASP A 269 -15.72 15.03 -10.78
CA ASP A 269 -14.45 14.67 -11.41
C ASP A 269 -13.32 14.70 -10.40
N VAL A 270 -12.86 13.51 -9.99
CA VAL A 270 -11.70 13.36 -9.13
C VAL A 270 -10.48 13.41 -10.02
N ASP A 271 -9.71 14.48 -9.90
CA ASP A 271 -8.43 14.61 -10.58
C ASP A 271 -7.41 13.61 -10.01
N THR A 272 -7.41 12.40 -10.57
CA THR A 272 -6.44 11.35 -10.23
C THR A 272 -5.04 11.65 -10.76
N GLN A 273 -4.92 12.66 -11.64
CA GLN A 273 -3.65 13.13 -12.18
C GLN A 273 -2.99 14.18 -11.26
N ARG A 274 -3.68 14.62 -10.20
CA ARG A 274 -3.09 15.54 -9.24
C ARG A 274 -1.93 14.88 -8.49
N SER A 275 -0.76 15.50 -8.57
CA SER A 275 0.46 15.07 -7.87
C SER A 275 0.72 15.86 -6.59
N PHE A 276 0.06 16.99 -6.39
CA PHE A 276 0.28 17.88 -5.24
C PHE A 276 -1.05 18.32 -4.62
N PHE A 277 -1.14 18.30 -3.30
CA PHE A 277 -2.29 18.87 -2.60
C PHE A 277 -1.93 19.34 -1.19
N THR A 278 -2.77 20.22 -0.64
CA THR A 278 -2.61 20.73 0.72
C THR A 278 -3.82 20.40 1.56
N GLU A 279 -3.60 19.86 2.74
CA GLU A 279 -4.60 19.64 3.79
C GLU A 279 -4.63 20.79 4.77
N SER A 280 -5.84 21.24 5.11
CA SER A 280 -6.01 22.23 6.16
C SER A 280 -6.25 21.50 7.46
N GLY A 281 -5.42 21.79 8.48
CA GLY A 281 -5.64 21.27 9.83
C GLY A 281 -6.89 21.84 10.52
N ARG A 282 -7.60 22.80 9.91
CA ARG A 282 -8.79 23.45 10.49
C ARG A 282 -10.10 23.12 9.80
N HIS A 283 -10.05 22.55 8.60
CA HIS A 283 -11.24 22.28 7.81
C HIS A 283 -11.45 20.78 7.66
N THR A 284 -12.69 20.40 7.35
CA THR A 284 -12.97 19.01 7.00
C THR A 284 -12.25 18.68 5.69
N THR A 285 -11.37 17.69 5.73
CA THR A 285 -10.77 17.10 4.53
C THR A 285 -11.55 15.85 4.18
N ARG A 286 -11.87 15.69 2.89
CA ARG A 286 -12.61 14.54 2.35
C ARG A 286 -11.69 13.76 1.43
N TYR A 287 -11.82 12.45 1.43
CA TYR A 287 -11.03 11.55 0.62
C TYR A 287 -11.96 10.60 -0.13
N LEU A 288 -11.55 10.28 -1.35
CA LEU A 288 -12.16 9.25 -2.15
C LEU A 288 -11.11 8.21 -2.51
N ARG A 289 -11.34 6.98 -2.06
CA ARG A 289 -10.51 5.81 -2.34
C ARG A 289 -10.78 5.32 -3.75
N ILE A 290 -9.76 5.39 -4.58
CA ILE A 290 -9.76 4.84 -5.93
C ILE A 290 -8.97 3.53 -5.95
N LEU A 291 -9.09 2.80 -7.06
CA LEU A 291 -8.17 1.71 -7.38
C LEU A 291 -7.26 2.13 -8.53
N ARG A 292 -5.95 2.00 -8.35
CA ARG A 292 -4.95 2.21 -9.41
C ARG A 292 -4.34 0.88 -9.81
N VAL A 293 -4.44 0.52 -11.09
CA VAL A 293 -3.75 -0.63 -11.67
C VAL A 293 -2.47 -0.15 -12.34
N CYS A 294 -1.32 -0.59 -11.84
CA CYS A 294 -0.02 -0.31 -12.44
C CYS A 294 0.38 -1.45 -13.37
N PHE A 295 0.80 -1.12 -14.59
CA PHE A 295 1.19 -2.11 -15.58
C PHE A 295 2.46 -1.70 -16.31
N VAL A 296 3.06 -2.66 -17.01
CA VAL A 296 4.16 -2.41 -17.94
C VAL A 296 3.86 -3.00 -19.31
N ARG A 297 4.49 -2.44 -20.34
CA ARG A 297 4.49 -2.99 -21.70
C ARG A 297 5.83 -2.74 -22.40
N PRO A 298 6.26 -3.59 -23.35
CA PRO A 298 7.50 -3.38 -24.10
C PRO A 298 7.48 -2.10 -24.94
N PHE A 299 8.62 -1.43 -25.09
CA PHE A 299 8.73 -0.22 -25.92
C PHE A 299 8.55 -0.45 -27.42
N ASP A 300 9.01 -1.59 -27.91
CA ASP A 300 9.06 -1.94 -29.34
C ASP A 300 7.77 -2.59 -29.83
N GLY A 301 6.77 -2.76 -28.96
CA GLY A 301 5.58 -3.54 -29.25
C GLY A 301 5.90 -5.01 -29.54
N SER A 302 7.12 -5.48 -29.24
CA SER A 302 7.43 -6.90 -29.32
C SER A 302 6.46 -7.64 -28.43
N CYS A 303 5.94 -8.75 -28.95
CA CYS A 303 5.02 -9.57 -28.20
C CYS A 303 5.75 -10.07 -26.94
N VAL A 304 5.35 -9.57 -25.76
CA VAL A 304 5.61 -10.28 -24.50
C VAL A 304 5.15 -11.72 -24.74
N PRO A 305 5.92 -12.77 -24.40
CA PRO A 305 5.46 -14.14 -24.54
C PRO A 305 4.09 -14.27 -23.87
N HIS A 306 3.02 -14.36 -24.66
CA HIS A 306 1.67 -14.21 -24.16
C HIS A 306 1.32 -15.45 -23.34
N SER A 307 0.91 -15.26 -22.09
CA SER A 307 -0.18 -16.11 -21.63
C SER A 307 -1.45 -15.56 -22.29
N HIS A 308 -1.98 -16.23 -23.30
CA HIS A 308 -3.24 -15.88 -23.97
C HIS A 308 -4.48 -15.90 -23.05
N ARG A 309 -4.29 -16.06 -21.74
CA ARG A 309 -5.37 -16.10 -20.77
C ARG A 309 -5.82 -14.67 -20.46
N PRO A 310 -7.12 -14.35 -20.61
CA PRO A 310 -7.67 -13.10 -20.11
C PRO A 310 -7.32 -12.92 -18.62
N PHE A 311 -6.96 -11.70 -18.25
CA PHE A 311 -6.67 -11.35 -16.85
C PHE A 311 -7.97 -10.94 -16.17
N THR A 312 -8.37 -11.67 -15.13
CA THR A 312 -9.60 -11.40 -14.37
C THR A 312 -9.20 -11.00 -12.96
N LEU A 313 -9.22 -9.69 -12.68
CA LEU A 313 -8.86 -9.15 -11.37
C LEU A 313 -9.94 -9.48 -10.34
N ASN A 314 -9.51 -10.04 -9.21
CA ASN A 314 -10.29 -10.26 -8.00
C ASN A 314 -9.49 -9.80 -6.78
N TYR A 315 -10.11 -9.75 -5.61
CA TYR A 315 -9.42 -9.46 -4.36
C TYR A 315 -10.05 -10.17 -3.16
N ALA A 316 -9.27 -10.29 -2.09
CA ALA A 316 -9.73 -10.64 -0.76
C ALA A 316 -9.11 -9.67 0.25
N THR A 317 -9.91 -9.21 1.22
CA THR A 317 -9.44 -8.35 2.31
C THR A 317 -9.48 -9.12 3.62
N PHE A 318 -8.39 -9.08 4.38
CA PHE A 318 -8.25 -9.71 5.68
C PHE A 318 -8.14 -8.63 6.74
N GLU A 319 -9.23 -8.42 7.46
CA GLU A 319 -9.23 -7.53 8.61
C GLU A 319 -8.64 -8.24 9.83
N PRO A 320 -7.74 -7.58 10.58
CA PRO A 320 -7.27 -8.10 11.86
C PRO A 320 -8.45 -8.34 12.81
N VAL A 321 -8.50 -9.51 13.43
CA VAL A 321 -9.58 -9.84 14.37
C VAL A 321 -9.42 -9.07 15.68
N MET A 322 -10.50 -8.43 16.13
CA MET A 322 -10.58 -7.78 17.44
C MET A 322 -10.56 -8.84 18.56
N LEU A 323 -9.50 -8.84 19.36
CA LEU A 323 -9.29 -9.74 20.50
C LEU A 323 -9.97 -9.22 21.78
N SER A 324 -10.11 -7.90 21.90
CA SER A 324 -10.82 -7.23 22.99
C SER A 324 -11.35 -5.90 22.49
N SER A 325 -12.58 -5.53 22.87
CA SER A 325 -13.16 -4.23 22.53
C SER A 325 -12.60 -3.08 23.36
N GLY A 326 -11.81 -3.37 24.40
CA GLY A 326 -11.35 -2.37 25.37
C GLY A 326 -12.44 -1.92 26.37
N GLY A 327 -13.71 -2.31 26.18
CA GLY A 327 -14.82 -1.87 27.02
C GLY A 327 -15.09 -0.36 26.90
N ILE A 328 -15.61 0.26 27.96
CA ILE A 328 -16.05 1.67 27.93
C ILE A 328 -14.86 2.65 27.83
N ILE A 329 -13.70 2.29 28.39
CA ILE A 329 -12.56 3.21 28.57
C ILE A 329 -11.32 2.72 27.81
N GLY A 330 -11.27 1.45 27.45
CA GLY A 330 -10.09 0.86 26.83
C GLY A 330 -10.07 1.03 25.31
N ILE A 331 -8.84 0.99 24.81
CA ILE A 331 -8.54 0.89 23.38
C ILE A 331 -8.82 -0.55 22.93
N PRO A 332 -9.54 -0.78 21.82
CA PRO A 332 -9.69 -2.11 21.27
C PRO A 332 -8.32 -2.70 20.91
N VAL A 333 -8.15 -4.00 21.18
CA VAL A 333 -6.94 -4.75 20.87
C VAL A 333 -7.25 -5.68 19.72
N PHE A 334 -6.43 -5.61 18.67
CA PHE A 334 -6.54 -6.45 17.49
C PHE A 334 -5.39 -7.47 17.44
N GLU A 335 -5.57 -8.54 16.67
CA GLU A 335 -4.47 -9.44 16.36
C GLU A 335 -3.36 -8.73 15.59
N THR A 336 -2.15 -9.25 15.61
CA THR A 336 -1.01 -8.67 14.88
C THR A 336 -1.12 -8.86 13.37
N MET A 337 -0.32 -8.12 12.59
CA MET A 337 -0.23 -8.31 11.14
C MET A 337 0.22 -9.72 10.76
N ALA A 338 1.15 -10.31 11.53
CA ALA A 338 1.58 -11.70 11.36
C ALA A 338 0.43 -12.70 11.56
N ASN A 339 -0.45 -12.47 12.55
CA ASN A 339 -1.62 -13.32 12.76
C ASN A 339 -2.62 -13.20 11.62
N THR A 340 -2.85 -11.96 11.14
CA THR A 340 -3.70 -11.66 9.99
C THR A 340 -3.18 -12.37 8.74
N MET A 341 -1.87 -12.30 8.48
CA MET A 341 -1.23 -12.96 7.34
C MET A 341 -1.33 -14.48 7.42
N ARG A 342 -1.12 -15.09 8.59
CA ARG A 342 -1.30 -16.55 8.75
C ARG A 342 -2.72 -17.00 8.40
N ARG A 343 -3.75 -16.20 8.73
CA ARG A 343 -5.12 -16.49 8.27
C ARG A 343 -5.25 -16.33 6.75
N ALA A 344 -4.67 -15.28 6.19
CA ALA A 344 -4.68 -15.05 4.74
C ALA A 344 -3.99 -16.20 3.97
N MET A 345 -2.86 -16.71 4.46
CA MET A 345 -2.18 -17.87 3.91
C MET A 345 -3.03 -19.14 4.01
N ALA A 346 -3.63 -19.38 5.17
CA ALA A 346 -4.50 -20.54 5.36
C ALA A 346 -5.70 -20.50 4.41
N TRP A 347 -6.25 -19.30 4.15
CA TRP A 347 -7.28 -19.08 3.13
C TRP A 347 -6.74 -19.35 1.73
N LEU A 348 -5.63 -18.72 1.32
CA LEU A 348 -5.00 -18.90 0.00
C LEU A 348 -4.66 -20.37 -0.29
N ASN A 349 -4.19 -21.12 0.69
CA ASN A 349 -3.84 -22.53 0.52
C ASN A 349 -5.07 -23.43 0.29
N ARG A 350 -6.28 -22.95 0.60
CA ARG A 350 -7.56 -23.64 0.34
C ARG A 350 -8.24 -23.19 -0.93
N THR A 351 -7.82 -22.07 -1.52
CA THR A 351 -8.41 -21.59 -2.78
C THR A 351 -7.95 -22.41 -3.98
N HIS A 352 -8.69 -22.29 -5.08
CA HIS A 352 -8.41 -22.99 -6.33
C HIS A 352 -6.93 -22.85 -6.75
N PRO A 353 -6.26 -23.93 -7.19
CA PRO A 353 -4.85 -23.89 -7.58
C PRO A 353 -4.53 -22.92 -8.71
N GLU A 354 -5.52 -22.61 -9.56
CA GLU A 354 -5.33 -21.67 -10.67
C GLU A 354 -5.36 -20.19 -10.29
N LEU A 355 -5.80 -19.85 -9.07
CA LEU A 355 -5.80 -18.46 -8.61
C LEU A 355 -4.37 -18.00 -8.40
N ARG A 356 -3.98 -16.99 -9.17
CA ARG A 356 -2.63 -16.42 -9.13
C ARG A 356 -2.63 -15.17 -8.29
N VAL A 357 -1.72 -15.07 -7.32
CA VAL A 357 -1.51 -13.81 -6.62
C VAL A 357 -0.90 -12.79 -7.58
N VAL A 358 -1.56 -11.66 -7.75
CA VAL A 358 -1.08 -10.51 -8.54
C VAL A 358 -0.19 -9.64 -7.68
N GLY A 359 -0.64 -9.33 -6.47
CA GLY A 359 0.07 -8.52 -5.49
C GLY A 359 -0.72 -8.47 -4.19
N ALA A 360 -0.17 -7.81 -3.18
CA ALA A 360 -0.88 -7.50 -1.95
C ALA A 360 -0.45 -6.12 -1.46
N GLU A 361 -1.29 -5.53 -0.61
CA GLU A 361 -1.02 -4.24 0.01
C GLU A 361 -1.51 -4.20 1.46
N SER A 362 -0.85 -3.37 2.28
CA SER A 362 -1.35 -2.98 3.60
C SER A 362 -2.18 -1.71 3.48
N VAL A 363 -3.48 -1.79 3.72
CA VAL A 363 -4.40 -0.65 3.56
C VAL A 363 -4.77 -0.07 4.92
N PRO A 364 -4.45 1.20 5.22
CA PRO A 364 -4.98 1.86 6.39
C PRO A 364 -6.49 2.12 6.21
N VAL A 365 -7.29 1.63 7.14
CA VAL A 365 -8.74 1.83 7.21
C VAL A 365 -9.04 2.63 8.46
N ARG A 366 -9.71 3.77 8.28
CA ARG A 366 -10.12 4.61 9.40
C ARG A 366 -11.35 3.98 10.06
N MET A 367 -11.19 3.49 11.27
CA MET A 367 -12.26 2.83 12.04
C MET A 367 -13.20 3.84 12.67
N PHE A 368 -12.66 4.91 13.25
CA PHE A 368 -13.43 5.97 13.91
C PHE A 368 -12.94 7.35 13.47
N SER A 369 -13.84 8.12 12.86
CA SER A 369 -13.74 9.57 12.65
C SER A 369 -15.08 10.20 13.00
N GLY A 370 -15.20 10.74 14.21
CA GLY A 370 -16.46 11.28 14.70
C GLY A 370 -17.56 10.21 14.81
N ASN A 371 -18.64 10.36 14.01
CA ASN A 371 -19.83 9.50 14.06
C ASN A 371 -19.84 8.38 13.00
N GLN A 372 -18.84 8.29 12.13
CA GLN A 372 -18.83 7.31 11.05
C GLN A 372 -17.91 6.13 11.39
N HIS A 373 -18.44 4.91 11.22
CA HIS A 373 -17.66 3.68 11.27
C HIS A 373 -17.28 3.34 9.82
N GLY A 374 -16.00 3.49 9.48
CA GLY A 374 -15.48 3.07 8.19
C GLY A 374 -15.25 1.57 8.19
N ASN A 375 -15.56 0.90 7.08
CA ASN A 375 -15.10 -0.46 6.80
C ASN A 375 -14.13 -0.45 5.60
N HIS A 376 -13.47 -1.57 5.31
CA HIS A 376 -12.53 -1.67 4.19
C HIS A 376 -13.16 -1.47 2.80
N GLU A 377 -14.48 -1.58 2.69
CA GLU A 377 -15.27 -1.35 1.47
C GLU A 377 -15.68 0.11 1.27
N THR A 378 -15.51 0.94 2.30
CA THR A 378 -15.88 2.35 2.25
C THR A 378 -14.91 3.10 1.35
N THR A 379 -15.44 3.69 0.27
CA THR A 379 -14.64 4.48 -0.67
C THR A 379 -14.61 5.96 -0.34
N TYR A 380 -15.59 6.48 0.40
CA TYR A 380 -15.64 7.89 0.77
C TYR A 380 -15.45 8.07 2.27
N THR A 381 -14.43 8.83 2.66
CA THR A 381 -14.16 9.14 4.06
C THR A 381 -13.92 10.63 4.25
N TRP A 382 -14.06 11.11 5.48
CA TRP A 382 -13.71 12.49 5.82
C TRP A 382 -13.13 12.58 7.23
N ASN A 383 -12.31 13.60 7.43
CA ASN A 383 -11.66 13.92 8.69
C ASN A 383 -12.04 15.36 9.09
N ARG A 384 -12.49 15.55 10.33
CA ARG A 384 -12.47 16.85 11.00
C ARG A 384 -11.17 16.94 11.77
N GLY A 385 -10.24 17.79 11.32
CA GLY A 385 -8.86 17.90 11.81
C GLY A 385 -8.65 18.19 13.31
N GLU A 386 -9.68 18.11 14.16
CA GLU A 386 -9.61 18.21 15.63
C GLU A 386 -9.98 16.90 16.35
N GLN A 387 -10.18 15.79 15.63
CA GLN A 387 -10.61 14.53 16.22
C GLN A 387 -9.47 13.51 16.30
N LYS A 388 -9.55 12.63 17.31
CA LYS A 388 -8.67 11.47 17.41
C LYS A 388 -9.03 10.50 16.30
N GLU A 389 -8.03 10.05 15.57
CA GLU A 389 -8.22 9.03 14.54
C GLU A 389 -7.71 7.69 15.04
N PHE A 390 -8.51 6.65 14.79
CA PHE A 390 -8.12 5.27 15.00
C PHE A 390 -8.06 4.55 13.66
N TRP A 391 -6.89 3.98 13.38
CA TRP A 391 -6.58 3.34 12.12
C TRP A 391 -6.34 1.85 12.34
N LEU A 392 -6.95 1.04 11.47
CA LEU A 392 -6.74 -0.40 11.36
C LEU A 392 -6.05 -0.68 10.02
N ILE A 393 -4.94 -1.39 10.04
CA ILE A 393 -4.26 -1.85 8.84
C ILE A 393 -4.83 -3.20 8.44
N VAL A 394 -5.47 -3.26 7.28
CA VAL A 394 -5.98 -4.51 6.71
C VAL A 394 -5.03 -5.02 5.63
N LEU A 395 -5.01 -6.32 5.39
CA LEU A 395 -4.27 -6.90 4.27
C LEU A 395 -5.21 -7.11 3.09
N ARG A 396 -4.89 -6.53 1.94
CA ARG A 396 -5.66 -6.73 0.71
C ARG A 396 -4.81 -7.50 -0.28
N ILE A 397 -5.32 -8.64 -0.75
CA ILE A 397 -4.62 -9.52 -1.69
C ILE A 397 -5.37 -9.49 -3.01
N PHE A 398 -4.67 -9.15 -4.09
CA PHE A 398 -5.20 -9.12 -5.44
C PHE A 398 -4.88 -10.43 -6.16
N LEU A 399 -5.87 -10.97 -6.84
CA LEU A 399 -5.85 -12.29 -7.46
C LEU A 399 -6.21 -12.16 -8.94
N ASP A 400 -5.64 -13.06 -9.74
CA ASP A 400 -6.03 -13.28 -11.12
C ASP A 400 -6.62 -14.68 -11.27
N GLY A 401 -7.79 -14.74 -11.90
CA GLY A 401 -8.60 -15.96 -12.07
C GLY A 401 -9.98 -15.79 -11.47
N GLU A 402 -10.89 -16.71 -11.80
CA GLU A 402 -12.25 -16.71 -11.27
C GLU A 402 -12.24 -17.18 -9.81
N LEU A 403 -12.76 -16.32 -8.92
CA LEU A 403 -12.95 -16.64 -7.53
C LEU A 403 -14.33 -17.27 -7.38
N GLU A 404 -14.40 -18.61 -7.37
CA GLU A 404 -15.60 -19.30 -6.91
C GLU A 404 -15.91 -18.88 -5.46
N GLU A 405 -17.18 -19.01 -5.04
CA GLU A 405 -17.69 -18.58 -3.72
C GLU A 405 -16.62 -18.67 -2.64
N LEU A 406 -16.33 -17.51 -2.01
CA LEU A 406 -15.26 -17.39 -1.02
C LEU A 406 -15.39 -18.53 -0.01
N PRO A 407 -14.36 -19.38 0.17
CA PRO A 407 -14.41 -20.35 1.25
C PRO A 407 -14.63 -19.57 2.54
N ALA A 408 -15.65 -19.98 3.31
CA ALA A 408 -16.05 -19.30 4.54
C ALA A 408 -14.79 -18.93 5.35
N GLU A 409 -14.70 -17.67 5.79
CA GLU A 409 -13.49 -17.13 6.41
C GLU A 409 -12.89 -18.15 7.40
N PRO A 410 -11.58 -18.45 7.31
CA PRO A 410 -10.98 -19.39 8.21
C PRO A 410 -11.16 -18.90 9.65
N ILE A 411 -11.75 -19.82 10.40
CA ILE A 411 -12.26 -19.76 11.76
C ILE A 411 -11.48 -18.84 12.71
N SER A 412 -12.25 -18.12 13.55
CA SER A 412 -11.83 -17.29 14.69
C SER A 412 -10.45 -17.64 15.31
N PRO A 413 -9.64 -16.64 15.71
CA PRO A 413 -8.32 -16.82 16.34
C PRO A 413 -8.29 -17.79 17.52
N ALA A 414 -9.44 -18.01 18.17
CA ALA A 414 -9.60 -19.00 19.25
C ALA A 414 -9.18 -20.43 18.83
N LEU A 415 -9.32 -20.78 17.55
CA LEU A 415 -8.92 -22.10 17.04
C LEU A 415 -7.44 -22.18 16.66
N LEU A 416 -6.80 -21.05 16.34
CA LEU A 416 -5.36 -21.00 16.04
C LEU A 416 -4.48 -21.16 17.29
N LYS A 417 -4.95 -20.69 18.47
CA LYS A 417 -4.19 -20.81 19.73
C LYS A 417 -3.86 -22.25 20.11
N LYS A 418 -4.71 -23.24 19.77
CA LYS A 418 -4.45 -24.66 20.07
C LYS A 418 -3.31 -25.26 19.24
N THR A 419 -2.98 -24.68 18.09
CA THR A 419 -1.94 -25.19 17.20
C THR A 419 -0.57 -24.59 17.53
N GLN A 420 -0.54 -23.35 18.03
CA GLN A 420 0.69 -22.57 18.26
C GLN A 420 1.55 -23.02 19.45
N GLU A 421 1.01 -23.75 20.42
CA GLU A 421 1.82 -24.26 21.56
C GLU A 421 2.87 -25.30 21.15
N LYS A 422 2.98 -25.65 19.86
CA LYS A 422 3.91 -26.68 19.35
C LYS A 422 5.07 -26.18 18.49
N GLU A 423 5.09 -24.94 18.01
CA GLU A 423 6.11 -24.47 17.06
C GLU A 423 6.79 -23.18 17.56
N GLY A 424 8.10 -23.27 17.83
CA GLY A 424 8.91 -22.21 18.45
C GLY A 424 9.27 -21.09 17.48
N ALA A 425 9.37 -19.86 18.01
CA ALA A 425 9.63 -18.65 17.25
C ALA A 425 11.12 -18.49 16.84
N CYS A 426 11.38 -18.51 15.53
CA CYS A 426 12.54 -17.85 14.92
C CYS A 426 12.06 -16.94 13.79
N CYS A 427 12.97 -16.12 13.23
CA CYS A 427 12.69 -15.18 12.15
C CYS A 427 12.36 -15.92 10.84
N GLU A 428 11.19 -16.54 10.79
CA GLU A 428 10.70 -17.34 9.67
C GLU A 428 9.80 -16.49 8.78
N ILE A 429 9.76 -16.88 7.50
CA ILE A 429 8.74 -16.45 6.55
C ILE A 429 7.38 -16.66 7.23
N LEU A 430 6.58 -15.59 7.36
CA LEU A 430 5.37 -15.58 8.18
C LEU A 430 4.13 -16.06 7.46
#